data_AF-S6V3W8-F1
#
_entry.id   AF-S6V3W8-F1
#
_cell.length_a   1.000
_cell.length_b   1.000
_cell.length_c   1.000
_cell.angle_alpha   90.00
_cell.angle_beta   90.00
_cell.angle_gamma   90.00
#
_symmetry.space_group_name_H-M   'P 1'
#
loop_
_entity.id
_entity.type
_entity.pdbx_description
1 polymer ?
#
loop_
_entity_poly.entity_id
_entity_poly.type
_entity_poly.pdbx_seq_one_letter_code
_entity_poly.pdbx_strand_id
1 'polypeptide(L)'
;LSAPRSVARLRQRLMKPRQTRLEKFFHTDALLKRWSIAEAALPSLLPVHAWKLGRRFLLWTSDRGQARTLVVSTHGYYTPWTATVKIPNGSEIRTYAPHGYELVDPKLHRIVNKSTQPFAISDTAANTLVQPPTLIDSVLITDKFIAGTSLPGRLKNYSLAKFQTSTDEPYEEIARVVRNSNASPLRGWLPPTPTDVLTVRNRFGMTPPSLADLFNSLSVQGIHYDRILLVHCRCAAISAVLRRAPVYHAPTTPIIQHGA
;
A
#
# COMPACT_ATOMS: atom_id res chain seq x y z
N LEU A 1 23.60 45.57 -18.35
CA LEU A 1 22.25 45.28 -17.80
C LEU A 1 21.97 43.80 -18.04
N SER A 2 22.28 42.95 -17.06
CA SER A 2 22.07 41.50 -17.15
C SER A 2 21.67 41.00 -15.76
N ALA A 3 20.42 40.54 -15.65
CA ALA A 3 19.77 40.17 -14.40
C ALA A 3 20.41 38.95 -13.72
N PRO A 4 20.45 38.89 -12.37
CA PRO A 4 20.95 37.73 -11.65
C PRO A 4 19.91 36.60 -11.64
N ARG A 5 20.37 35.39 -11.93
CA ARG A 5 19.63 34.12 -11.90
C ARG A 5 18.99 33.89 -10.53
N SER A 6 17.66 33.91 -10.55
CA SER A 6 16.70 33.34 -9.61
C SER A 6 17.28 32.53 -8.42
N VAL A 7 17.28 33.15 -7.24
CA VAL A 7 17.41 32.53 -5.90
C VAL A 7 16.13 31.73 -5.53
N ALA A 8 15.33 31.34 -6.52
CA ALA A 8 14.01 30.75 -6.35
C ALA A 8 14.03 29.22 -6.39
N ARG A 9 14.82 28.56 -5.53
CA ARG A 9 14.70 27.10 -5.32
C ARG A 9 15.20 26.57 -3.97
N LEU A 10 15.30 27.43 -2.97
CA LEU A 10 15.66 27.05 -1.59
C LEU A 10 14.59 27.41 -0.56
N ARG A 11 13.31 27.39 -0.95
CA ARG A 11 12.22 27.11 -0.01
C ARG A 11 11.98 25.61 -0.03
N GLN A 12 12.87 24.86 0.62
CA GLN A 12 12.42 23.65 1.30
C GLN A 12 11.21 24.10 2.11
N ARG A 13 10.00 23.65 1.74
CA ARG A 13 8.83 23.76 2.60
C ARG A 13 9.23 23.00 3.86
N LEU A 14 9.76 23.75 4.84
CA LEU A 14 9.93 23.32 6.20
C LEU A 14 8.53 22.90 6.62
N MET A 15 8.24 21.60 6.53
CA MET A 15 6.99 21.04 6.99
C MET A 15 6.86 21.52 8.44
N LYS A 16 5.87 22.39 8.71
CA LYS A 16 5.60 22.85 10.09
C LYS A 16 5.63 21.61 10.99
N PRO A 17 6.26 21.68 12.18
CA PRO A 17 6.30 20.56 13.11
C PRO A 17 4.91 19.97 13.24
N ARG A 18 4.71 18.75 12.74
CA ARG A 18 3.39 18.12 12.71
C ARG A 18 2.97 17.93 14.16
N GLN A 19 1.92 18.62 14.59
CA GLN A 19 1.36 18.42 15.92
C GLN A 19 0.80 17.00 15.99
N THR A 20 1.56 16.10 16.64
CA THR A 20 1.11 14.74 16.89
C THR A 20 0.55 14.63 18.30
N ARG A 21 -0.57 13.93 18.45
CA ARG A 21 -1.18 13.59 19.74
C ARG A 21 -1.11 12.09 19.94
N LEU A 22 -0.99 11.65 21.19
CA LEU A 22 -1.05 10.23 21.52
C LEU A 22 -2.51 9.87 21.77
N GLU A 23 -3.06 8.93 21.01
CA GLU A 23 -4.48 8.59 21.06
C GLU A 23 -4.68 7.09 20.91
N LYS A 24 -5.76 6.58 21.51
CA LYS A 24 -6.17 5.18 21.39
C LYS A 24 -6.57 4.90 19.94
N PHE A 25 -6.05 3.81 19.36
CA PHE A 25 -6.36 3.42 18.00
C PHE A 25 -7.71 2.70 17.95
N PHE A 26 -8.78 3.47 17.75
CA PHE A 26 -10.16 2.98 17.64
C PHE A 26 -10.51 1.97 18.76
N HIS A 27 -10.70 0.71 18.38
CA HIS A 27 -11.13 -0.37 19.26
C HIS A 27 -9.98 -1.07 20.00
N THR A 28 -8.72 -0.76 19.69
CA THR A 28 -7.55 -1.39 20.32
C THR A 28 -7.04 -0.54 21.48
N ASP A 29 -6.42 -1.15 22.49
CA ASP A 29 -5.78 -0.41 23.60
C ASP A 29 -4.44 0.24 23.22
N ALA A 30 -4.05 0.15 21.95
CA ALA A 30 -2.82 0.75 21.46
C ALA A 30 -2.90 2.28 21.48
N LEU A 31 -1.95 2.91 22.17
CA LEU A 31 -1.74 4.35 22.11
C LEU A 31 -0.75 4.69 20.99
N LEU A 32 -1.26 5.28 19.92
CA LEU A 32 -0.47 5.62 18.73
C LEU A 32 -0.35 7.13 18.58
N LYS A 33 0.81 7.59 18.11
CA LYS A 33 1.00 8.99 17.74
C LYS A 33 0.24 9.27 16.44
N ARG A 34 -0.88 9.98 16.57
CA ARG A 34 -1.75 10.45 15.49
C ARG A 34 -1.37 11.87 15.08
N TRP A 35 -1.45 12.18 13.80
CA TRP A 35 -1.68 13.55 13.36
C TRP A 35 -2.79 13.59 12.31
N SER A 36 -3.54 14.70 12.30
CA SER A 36 -4.62 14.92 11.34
C SER A 36 -4.12 15.71 10.14
N ILE A 37 -4.57 15.34 8.96
CA ILE A 37 -4.32 16.09 7.75
C ILE A 37 -5.59 16.87 7.44
N ALA A 38 -5.58 18.13 7.85
CA ALA A 38 -6.59 19.09 7.47
C ALA A 38 -6.27 19.58 6.06
N GLU A 39 -6.97 19.07 5.05
CA GLU A 39 -7.21 19.88 3.86
C GLU A 39 -8.17 21.00 4.30
N ALA A 40 -7.91 22.23 3.85
CA ALA A 40 -8.63 23.42 4.30
C ALA A 40 -10.14 23.17 4.41
N ALA A 41 -10.69 23.59 5.54
CA ALA A 41 -12.04 23.35 6.05
C ALA A 41 -13.14 23.44 4.97
N LEU A 42 -13.45 22.31 4.35
CA LEU A 42 -14.76 22.07 3.75
C LEU A 42 -15.53 21.20 4.75
N PRO A 43 -16.62 21.70 5.36
CA PRO A 43 -17.37 20.97 6.40
C PRO A 43 -18.01 19.65 5.92
N SER A 44 -17.93 19.34 4.63
CA SER A 44 -18.47 18.13 4.01
C SER A 44 -17.44 17.01 3.79
N LEU A 45 -16.15 17.23 4.09
CA LEU A 45 -15.08 16.26 3.86
C LEU A 45 -14.74 15.46 5.12
N LEU A 46 -14.64 14.13 4.98
CA LEU A 46 -14.20 13.27 6.09
C LEU A 46 -12.73 13.58 6.45
N PRO A 47 -12.42 13.85 7.73
CA PRO A 47 -11.06 13.93 8.22
C PRO A 47 -10.27 12.65 7.98
N VAL A 48 -8.96 12.81 7.73
CA VAL A 48 -8.02 11.70 7.60
C VAL A 48 -6.90 11.87 8.61
N HIS A 49 -6.52 10.74 9.20
CA HIS A 49 -5.52 10.64 10.24
C HIS A 49 -4.37 9.76 9.78
N ALA A 50 -3.15 10.15 10.12
CA ALA A 50 -1.98 9.29 9.98
C ALA A 50 -1.46 8.90 11.37
N TRP A 51 -1.30 7.60 11.57
CA TRP A 51 -0.88 6.97 12.81
C TRP A 51 0.52 6.42 12.65
N LYS A 52 1.43 6.74 13.59
CA LYS A 52 2.78 6.17 13.61
C LYS A 52 2.72 4.74 14.13
N LEU A 53 2.81 3.78 13.22
CA LEU A 53 2.93 2.36 13.57
C LEU A 53 4.41 2.04 13.83
N GLY A 54 4.80 2.18 15.10
CA GLY A 54 6.19 2.10 15.52
C GLY A 54 7.09 3.13 14.83
N ARG A 55 8.34 2.75 14.57
CA ARG A 55 9.33 3.60 13.86
C ARG A 55 9.30 3.43 12.34
N ARG A 56 8.56 2.43 11.83
CA ARG A 56 8.67 1.91 10.46
C ARG A 56 7.58 2.43 9.52
N PHE A 57 6.34 2.47 9.97
CA PHE A 57 5.20 2.67 9.08
C PHE A 57 4.30 3.84 9.50
N LEU A 58 3.54 4.35 8.53
CA LEU A 58 2.41 5.24 8.73
C LEU A 58 1.16 4.52 8.26
N LEU A 59 0.17 4.46 9.14
CA LEU A 59 -1.16 3.95 8.82
C LEU A 59 -2.11 5.13 8.64
N TRP A 60 -2.83 5.17 7.54
CA TRP A 60 -3.70 6.26 7.13
C TRP A 60 -5.14 5.79 7.16
N THR A 61 -5.95 6.42 8.01
CA THR A 61 -7.34 6.01 8.24
C THR A 61 -8.27 7.21 8.15
N SER A 62 -9.54 6.97 7.85
CA SER A 62 -10.57 7.98 8.06
C SER A 62 -10.92 8.13 9.54
N ASP A 63 -11.71 9.14 9.90
CA ASP A 63 -12.27 9.32 11.24
C ASP A 63 -13.42 8.35 11.55
N ARG A 64 -13.99 7.68 10.53
CA ARG A 64 -15.11 6.73 10.69
C ARG A 64 -14.75 5.44 11.40
N GLY A 65 -13.45 5.13 11.52
CA GLY A 65 -12.99 3.87 12.04
C GLY A 65 -11.83 3.29 11.23
N GLN A 66 -11.27 2.21 11.77
CA GLN A 66 -10.39 1.35 11.01
C GLN A 66 -11.18 0.62 9.92
N ALA A 67 -10.66 0.63 8.69
CA ALA A 67 -11.20 -0.17 7.61
C ALA A 67 -10.89 -1.67 7.79
N ARG A 68 -11.64 -2.52 7.08
CA ARG A 68 -11.33 -3.96 6.96
C ARG A 68 -10.31 -4.28 5.86
N THR A 69 -10.03 -3.30 5.00
CA THR A 69 -9.12 -3.44 3.87
C THR A 69 -7.94 -2.48 4.06
N LEU A 70 -6.71 -2.99 3.91
CA LEU A 70 -5.47 -2.23 3.96
C LEU A 70 -4.76 -2.27 2.61
N VAL A 71 -4.42 -1.11 2.06
CA VAL A 71 -3.50 -1.01 0.91
C VAL A 71 -2.10 -0.70 1.40
N VAL A 72 -1.14 -1.56 1.08
CA VAL A 72 0.28 -1.34 1.35
C VAL A 72 0.91 -0.71 0.11
N SER A 73 1.05 0.60 0.09
CA SER A 73 1.68 1.33 -1.02
C SER A 73 3.17 1.54 -0.75
N THR A 74 4.00 0.74 -1.41
CA THR A 74 5.45 0.68 -1.18
C THR A 74 6.20 0.32 -2.45
N HIS A 75 7.51 0.53 -2.47
CA HIS A 75 8.37 -0.29 -3.33
C HIS A 75 8.62 -1.62 -2.63
N GLY A 76 8.77 -2.67 -3.42
CA GLY A 76 8.98 -4.02 -2.92
C GLY A 76 10.12 -4.70 -3.67
N TYR A 77 10.94 -5.45 -2.95
CA TYR A 77 11.96 -6.30 -3.55
C TYR A 77 12.37 -7.42 -2.59
N TYR A 78 13.08 -8.41 -3.10
CA TYR A 78 13.74 -9.43 -2.28
C TYR A 78 15.20 -9.62 -2.67
N THR A 79 15.97 -10.17 -1.75
CA THR A 79 17.33 -10.68 -1.98
C THR A 79 17.34 -12.21 -1.94
N PRO A 80 18.39 -12.89 -2.44
CA PRO A 80 18.44 -14.36 -2.44
C PRO A 80 18.21 -14.99 -1.07
N TRP A 81 18.79 -14.40 -0.01
CA TRP A 81 18.69 -14.84 1.39
C TRP A 81 17.44 -14.34 2.14
N THR A 82 16.52 -13.65 1.45
CA THR A 82 15.28 -13.19 2.08
C THR A 82 14.43 -14.40 2.50
N ALA A 83 14.07 -14.47 3.78
CA ALA A 83 13.23 -15.54 4.33
C ALA A 83 11.77 -15.46 3.82
N THR A 84 10.91 -16.31 4.38
CA THR A 84 9.46 -16.25 4.17
C THR A 84 8.77 -15.72 5.42
N VAL A 85 7.56 -15.20 5.27
CA VAL A 85 6.72 -14.67 6.35
C VAL A 85 5.38 -15.42 6.37
N LYS A 86 4.82 -15.66 7.56
CA LYS A 86 3.47 -16.22 7.70
C LYS A 86 2.42 -15.17 7.31
N ILE A 87 1.39 -15.60 6.59
CA ILE A 87 0.20 -14.79 6.40
C ILE A 87 -0.52 -14.65 7.75
N PRO A 88 -0.94 -13.45 8.17
CA PRO A 88 -1.71 -13.28 9.40
C PRO A 88 -3.00 -14.10 9.36
N ASN A 89 -3.35 -14.76 10.48
CA ASN A 89 -4.56 -15.55 10.56
C ASN A 89 -5.81 -14.69 10.29
N GLY A 90 -6.74 -15.22 9.49
CA GLY A 90 -7.96 -14.50 9.11
C GLY A 90 -7.75 -13.34 8.14
N SER A 91 -6.56 -13.19 7.55
CA SER A 91 -6.29 -12.19 6.52
C SER A 91 -6.10 -12.83 5.15
N GLU A 92 -6.75 -12.26 4.13
CA GLU A 92 -6.41 -12.46 2.73
C GLU A 92 -5.32 -11.48 2.31
N ILE A 93 -4.30 -11.98 1.59
CA ILE A 93 -3.29 -11.16 0.93
C ILE A 93 -3.57 -11.13 -0.56
N ARG A 94 -3.68 -9.92 -1.12
CA ARG A 94 -3.90 -9.69 -2.55
C ARG A 94 -2.66 -9.08 -3.16
N THR A 95 -1.97 -9.83 -4.03
CA THR A 95 -0.75 -9.34 -4.69
C THR A 95 -1.07 -8.83 -6.08
N TYR A 96 -0.51 -7.67 -6.45
CA TYR A 96 -0.76 -7.04 -7.76
C TYR A 96 0.27 -7.36 -8.83
N ALA A 97 1.32 -8.13 -8.52
CA ALA A 97 2.28 -8.66 -9.46
C ALA A 97 2.64 -10.10 -9.10
N PRO A 98 3.10 -10.93 -10.06
CA PRO A 98 3.72 -12.22 -9.76
C PRO A 98 5.05 -12.07 -9.03
N HIS A 99 5.51 -13.14 -8.35
CA HIS A 99 6.85 -13.18 -7.80
C HIS A 99 7.90 -13.10 -8.93
N GLY A 100 8.91 -12.25 -8.74
CA GLY A 100 9.97 -12.03 -9.73
C GLY A 100 9.74 -10.82 -10.64
N TYR A 101 8.57 -10.17 -10.60
CA TYR A 101 8.19 -9.12 -11.55
C TYR A 101 8.20 -7.73 -10.93
N GLU A 102 8.50 -6.74 -11.77
CA GLU A 102 8.24 -5.34 -11.49
C GLU A 102 6.76 -5.03 -11.75
N LEU A 103 6.11 -4.37 -10.79
CA LEU A 103 4.76 -3.88 -10.96
C LEU A 103 4.82 -2.49 -11.57
N VAL A 104 4.20 -2.30 -12.73
CA VAL A 104 3.89 -0.94 -13.19
C VAL A 104 2.84 -0.36 -12.26
N ASP A 105 3.17 0.77 -11.62
CA ASP A 105 2.34 1.41 -10.60
C ASP A 105 0.89 1.59 -11.09
N PRO A 106 -0.07 0.83 -10.52
CA PRO A 106 -1.46 0.88 -10.95
C PRO A 106 -2.19 2.13 -10.44
N LYS A 107 -1.53 3.00 -9.66
CA LYS A 107 -2.08 4.16 -8.96
C LYS A 107 -3.08 3.79 -7.86
N LEU A 108 -2.88 4.40 -6.70
CA LEU A 108 -3.64 4.12 -5.49
C LEU A 108 -5.16 4.27 -5.67
N HIS A 109 -5.61 5.28 -6.42
CA HIS A 109 -7.04 5.50 -6.69
C HIS A 109 -7.69 4.34 -7.47
N ARG A 110 -6.95 3.67 -8.38
CA ARG A 110 -7.45 2.51 -9.16
C ARG A 110 -7.51 1.23 -8.34
N ILE A 111 -6.67 1.14 -7.30
CA ILE A 111 -6.70 0.04 -6.34
C ILE A 111 -7.95 0.16 -5.46
N VAL A 112 -8.19 1.33 -4.87
CA VAL A 112 -9.31 1.51 -3.92
C VAL A 112 -10.68 1.49 -4.57
N ASN A 113 -10.80 1.93 -5.83
CA ASN A 113 -12.05 1.87 -6.60
C ASN A 113 -12.26 0.51 -7.30
N LYS A 114 -11.35 -0.45 -7.12
CA LYS A 114 -11.36 -1.79 -7.73
C LYS A 114 -11.33 -1.77 -9.27
N SER A 115 -10.84 -0.69 -9.89
CA SER A 115 -10.59 -0.62 -11.33
C SER A 115 -9.35 -1.40 -11.75
N THR A 116 -8.48 -1.81 -10.82
CA THR A 116 -7.35 -2.70 -11.08
C THR A 116 -7.51 -4.00 -10.29
N GLN A 117 -7.30 -5.12 -10.97
CA GLN A 117 -7.43 -6.45 -10.38
C GLN A 117 -6.09 -6.96 -9.80
N PRO A 118 -6.11 -7.65 -8.65
CA PRO A 118 -4.93 -8.35 -8.16
C PRO A 118 -4.57 -9.50 -9.10
N PHE A 119 -3.29 -9.86 -9.14
CA PHE A 119 -2.80 -11.05 -9.83
C PHE A 119 -3.26 -12.33 -9.10
N ALA A 120 -3.15 -12.34 -7.78
CA ALA A 120 -3.47 -13.51 -6.97
C ALA A 120 -3.96 -13.13 -5.57
N ILE A 121 -4.67 -14.07 -4.96
CA ILE A 121 -5.14 -14.07 -3.58
C ILE A 121 -4.44 -15.21 -2.84
N SER A 122 -3.90 -14.93 -1.66
CA SER A 122 -3.24 -15.89 -0.80
C SER A 122 -3.77 -15.77 0.62
N ASP A 123 -4.11 -16.88 1.25
CA ASP A 123 -4.44 -16.95 2.67
C ASP A 123 -3.64 -18.07 3.37
N THR A 124 -4.01 -18.41 4.60
CA THR A 124 -3.33 -19.47 5.35
C THR A 124 -3.55 -20.87 4.77
N ALA A 125 -4.58 -21.07 3.95
CA ALA A 125 -4.98 -22.36 3.39
C ALA A 125 -4.53 -22.55 1.94
N ALA A 126 -4.67 -21.53 1.09
CA ALA A 126 -4.46 -21.67 -0.36
C ALA A 126 -3.94 -20.41 -1.04
N ASN A 127 -3.38 -20.62 -2.23
CA ASN A 127 -3.05 -19.59 -3.21
C ASN A 127 -3.97 -19.74 -4.42
N THR A 128 -4.64 -18.67 -4.83
CA THR A 128 -5.59 -18.66 -5.93
C THR A 128 -5.25 -17.54 -6.91
N LEU A 129 -5.20 -17.86 -8.21
CA LEU A 129 -5.11 -16.85 -9.26
C LEU A 129 -6.47 -16.18 -9.45
N VAL A 130 -6.47 -14.85 -9.58
CA VAL A 130 -7.72 -14.09 -9.77
C VAL A 130 -8.16 -14.13 -11.23
N GLN A 131 -7.21 -14.11 -12.15
CA GLN A 131 -7.46 -14.32 -13.56
C GLN A 131 -6.20 -14.94 -14.18
N PRO A 132 -6.31 -15.98 -15.02
CA PRO A 132 -5.18 -16.46 -15.79
C PRO A 132 -4.75 -15.32 -16.74
N PRO A 133 -3.54 -14.79 -16.60
CA PRO A 133 -3.10 -13.69 -17.46
C PRO A 133 -2.96 -14.20 -18.89
N THR A 134 -3.61 -13.52 -19.83
CA THR A 134 -3.54 -13.77 -21.28
C THR A 134 -2.14 -13.61 -21.90
N LEU A 135 -1.13 -13.30 -21.07
CA LEU A 135 0.26 -13.03 -21.44
C LEU A 135 1.25 -14.05 -20.87
N ILE A 136 0.78 -15.07 -20.14
CA ILE A 136 1.64 -16.05 -19.49
C ILE A 136 1.28 -17.48 -19.93
N ASP A 137 0.98 -17.66 -21.22
CA ASP A 137 0.63 -18.98 -21.79
C ASP A 137 1.77 -20.00 -21.75
N SER A 138 2.99 -19.59 -21.34
CA SER A 138 4.18 -20.45 -21.29
C SER A 138 4.84 -20.59 -19.92
N VAL A 139 4.38 -19.90 -18.86
CA VAL A 139 4.96 -20.06 -17.53
C VAL A 139 4.11 -20.97 -16.68
N LEU A 140 4.72 -22.04 -16.17
CA LEU A 140 4.13 -22.92 -15.18
C LEU A 140 3.77 -22.11 -13.92
N ILE A 141 2.48 -21.92 -13.68
CA ILE A 141 2.01 -21.22 -12.49
C ILE A 141 2.10 -22.17 -11.29
N THR A 142 3.01 -21.85 -10.38
CA THR A 142 3.24 -22.59 -9.13
C THR A 142 2.98 -21.71 -7.92
N ASP A 143 2.85 -22.30 -6.73
CA ASP A 143 2.82 -21.54 -5.47
C ASP A 143 4.04 -20.62 -5.34
N LYS A 144 5.22 -21.08 -5.80
CA LYS A 144 6.42 -20.24 -5.80
C LYS A 144 6.27 -19.02 -6.71
N PHE A 145 5.58 -19.14 -7.84
CA PHE A 145 5.28 -18.03 -8.73
C PHE A 145 4.26 -17.06 -8.12
N ILE A 146 3.27 -17.58 -7.39
CA ILE A 146 2.22 -16.79 -6.74
C ILE A 146 2.72 -16.11 -5.46
N ALA A 147 3.21 -16.88 -4.50
CA ALA A 147 3.55 -16.44 -3.16
C ALA A 147 5.05 -16.10 -2.98
N GLY A 148 5.90 -16.52 -3.92
CA GLY A 148 7.37 -16.45 -3.77
C GLY A 148 7.94 -17.56 -2.87
N THR A 149 7.13 -18.56 -2.53
CA THR A 149 7.50 -19.75 -1.76
C THR A 149 6.52 -20.89 -2.06
N SER A 150 6.95 -22.14 -1.87
CA SER A 150 6.09 -23.33 -1.91
C SER A 150 5.57 -23.73 -0.53
N LEU A 151 5.91 -22.99 0.53
CA LEU A 151 5.43 -23.28 1.88
C LEU A 151 3.98 -22.77 2.04
N PRO A 152 3.02 -23.63 2.41
CA PRO A 152 1.62 -23.23 2.59
C PRO A 152 1.45 -22.11 3.64
N GLY A 153 0.50 -21.20 3.40
CA GLY A 153 0.18 -20.10 4.31
C GLY A 153 1.30 -19.07 4.52
N ARG A 154 2.26 -19.00 3.58
CA ARG A 154 3.42 -18.11 3.67
C ARG A 154 3.66 -17.36 2.37
N LEU A 155 4.33 -16.22 2.49
CA LEU A 155 4.82 -15.42 1.37
C LEU A 155 6.34 -15.26 1.47
N LYS A 156 7.00 -14.92 0.37
CA LYS A 156 8.34 -14.33 0.42
C LYS A 156 8.30 -13.05 1.27
N ASN A 157 9.28 -12.88 2.15
CA ASN A 157 9.32 -11.74 3.07
C ASN A 157 9.91 -10.48 2.42
N TYR A 158 9.18 -9.86 1.49
CA TYR A 158 9.68 -8.71 0.75
C TYR A 158 10.10 -7.54 1.66
N SER A 159 11.20 -6.89 1.28
CA SER A 159 11.60 -5.59 1.82
C SER A 159 10.70 -4.50 1.25
N LEU A 160 10.26 -3.60 2.11
CA LEU A 160 9.31 -2.52 1.82
C LEU A 160 10.06 -1.18 1.89
N ALA A 161 10.29 -0.56 0.75
CA ALA A 161 10.90 0.76 0.68
C ALA A 161 9.86 1.87 0.53
N LYS A 162 10.24 3.07 0.96
CA LYS A 162 9.39 4.26 0.85
C LYS A 162 9.13 4.57 -0.63
N PHE A 163 7.85 4.59 -0.99
CA PHE A 163 7.37 4.93 -2.33
C PHE A 163 6.99 6.41 -2.42
N GLN A 164 6.43 6.97 -1.35
CA GLN A 164 5.86 8.31 -1.34
C GLN A 164 6.96 9.37 -1.40
N THR A 165 6.95 10.18 -2.45
CA THR A 165 7.83 11.33 -2.66
C THR A 165 6.99 12.62 -2.69
N SER A 166 7.61 13.76 -3.05
CA SER A 166 6.85 14.99 -3.32
C SER A 166 6.12 14.97 -4.67
N THR A 167 6.51 14.07 -5.56
CA THR A 167 5.95 13.92 -6.92
C THR A 167 5.06 12.70 -7.05
N ASP A 168 5.35 11.64 -6.31
CA ASP A 168 4.69 10.34 -6.38
C ASP A 168 3.99 10.04 -5.07
N GLU A 169 2.67 9.86 -5.11
CA GLU A 169 1.81 9.68 -3.93
C GLU A 169 2.10 10.67 -2.79
N PRO A 170 1.98 12.00 -3.04
CA PRO A 170 2.04 12.97 -1.97
C PRO A 170 0.97 12.70 -0.90
N TYR A 171 1.21 13.18 0.31
CA TYR A 171 0.34 12.90 1.46
C TYR A 171 -1.10 13.38 1.26
N GLU A 172 -1.28 14.45 0.50
CA GLU A 172 -2.57 14.98 0.10
C GLU A 172 -3.32 14.01 -0.83
N GLU A 173 -2.63 13.33 -1.74
CA GLU A 173 -3.23 12.30 -2.59
C GLU A 173 -3.67 11.10 -1.76
N ILE A 174 -2.83 10.63 -0.84
CA ILE A 174 -3.17 9.51 0.05
C ILE A 174 -4.37 9.86 0.92
N ALA A 175 -4.36 11.06 1.51
CA ALA A 175 -5.49 11.53 2.30
C ALA A 175 -6.77 11.61 1.47
N ARG A 176 -6.69 12.09 0.22
CA ARG A 176 -7.84 12.11 -0.69
C ARG A 176 -8.35 10.70 -1.00
N VAL A 177 -7.46 9.74 -1.26
CA VAL A 177 -7.83 8.35 -1.52
C VAL A 177 -8.52 7.73 -0.31
N VAL A 178 -7.92 7.81 0.88
CA VAL A 178 -8.52 7.27 2.12
C VAL A 178 -9.86 7.93 2.41
N ARG A 179 -9.96 9.25 2.23
CA ARG A 179 -11.22 9.97 2.39
C ARG A 179 -12.30 9.45 1.45
N ASN A 180 -11.98 9.37 0.16
CA ASN A 180 -12.95 8.99 -0.88
C ASN A 180 -13.35 7.52 -0.76
N SER A 181 -12.44 6.62 -0.39
CA SER A 181 -12.75 5.20 -0.15
C SER A 181 -13.65 4.98 1.08
N ASN A 182 -13.68 5.94 2.00
CA ASN A 182 -14.51 5.90 3.22
C ASN A 182 -15.75 6.81 3.14
N ALA A 183 -15.91 7.56 2.05
CA ALA A 183 -17.09 8.39 1.80
C ALA A 183 -18.34 7.52 1.63
N SER A 184 -19.51 8.04 1.99
CA SER A 184 -20.76 7.27 1.91
C SER A 184 -21.01 6.80 0.47
N PRO A 185 -21.25 5.50 0.24
CA PRO A 185 -21.63 4.98 -1.07
C PRO A 185 -22.97 5.56 -1.53
N LEU A 186 -23.76 6.19 -0.66
CA LEU A 186 -25.01 6.86 -1.06
C LEU A 186 -24.77 8.20 -1.78
N ARG A 187 -23.52 8.72 -1.80
CA ARG A 187 -23.14 9.93 -2.57
C ARG A 187 -22.52 9.62 -3.94
N GLY A 188 -22.40 8.35 -4.35
CA GLY A 188 -21.82 7.96 -5.64
C GLY A 188 -22.25 6.55 -6.07
N TRP A 189 -22.18 6.24 -7.36
CA TRP A 189 -22.71 5.01 -7.98
C TRP A 189 -21.97 3.69 -7.59
N LEU A 190 -21.95 3.31 -6.30
CA LEU A 190 -21.45 2.03 -5.72
C LEU A 190 -19.96 1.66 -5.95
N PRO A 191 -19.38 0.77 -5.12
CA PRO A 191 -19.15 0.94 -3.70
C PRO A 191 -17.66 1.27 -3.42
N PRO A 192 -17.33 2.44 -2.87
CA PRO A 192 -16.05 2.61 -2.20
C PRO A 192 -16.06 1.66 -0.99
N THR A 193 -15.20 0.63 -1.03
CA THR A 193 -14.97 -0.19 0.17
C THR A 193 -14.07 0.62 1.08
N PRO A 194 -14.48 0.89 2.35
CA PRO A 194 -13.61 1.52 3.33
C PRO A 194 -12.23 0.89 3.29
N THR A 195 -11.23 1.73 3.03
CA THR A 195 -9.86 1.27 2.81
C THR A 195 -8.89 2.21 3.49
N ASP A 196 -8.03 1.63 4.32
CA ASP A 196 -6.90 2.31 4.93
C ASP A 196 -5.67 2.12 4.06
N VAL A 197 -4.72 3.03 4.17
CA VAL A 197 -3.47 2.98 3.39
C VAL A 197 -2.29 2.90 4.36
N LEU A 198 -1.32 2.06 4.07
CA LEU A 198 -0.08 1.97 4.81
C LEU A 198 1.10 2.34 3.93
N THR A 199 1.97 3.17 4.49
CA THR A 199 3.17 3.65 3.84
C THR A 199 4.40 3.48 4.73
N VAL A 200 5.58 3.49 4.12
CA VAL A 200 6.84 3.45 4.86
C VAL A 200 7.26 4.87 5.24
N ARG A 201 7.62 5.05 6.52
CA ARG A 201 8.12 6.33 7.03
C ARG A 201 9.41 6.72 6.33
N ASN A 202 9.68 8.03 6.24
CA ASN A 202 11.01 8.47 5.86
C ASN A 202 12.00 8.01 6.94
N ARG A 203 12.96 7.18 6.53
CA ARG A 203 13.95 6.51 7.38
C ARG A 203 15.30 6.50 6.69
N PHE A 204 15.76 7.68 6.30
CA PHE A 204 17.05 7.88 5.64
C PHE A 204 18.18 7.16 6.40
N GLY A 205 18.99 6.39 5.69
CA GLY A 205 20.11 5.62 6.26
C GLY A 205 19.73 4.37 7.07
N MET A 206 18.44 4.01 7.17
CA MET A 206 18.02 2.79 7.87
C MET A 206 17.68 1.66 6.90
N THR A 207 17.85 0.41 7.36
CA THR A 207 17.40 -0.76 6.61
C THR A 207 15.88 -0.72 6.36
N PRO A 208 15.43 -1.00 5.12
CA PRO A 208 14.01 -1.08 4.81
C PRO A 208 13.32 -2.15 5.67
N PRO A 209 12.14 -1.85 6.23
CA PRO A 209 11.36 -2.86 6.94
C PRO A 209 10.85 -3.93 5.99
N SER A 210 10.51 -5.11 6.51
CA SER A 210 9.98 -6.23 5.74
C SER A 210 8.47 -6.41 5.91
N LEU A 211 7.85 -7.32 5.13
CA LEU A 211 6.45 -7.75 5.38
C LEU A 211 6.28 -8.34 6.78
N ALA A 212 7.28 -9.08 7.29
CA ALA A 212 7.27 -9.57 8.66
C ALA A 212 7.25 -8.43 9.68
N ASP A 213 8.03 -7.37 9.45
CA ASP A 213 7.98 -6.17 10.31
C ASP A 213 6.61 -5.51 10.26
N LEU A 214 5.97 -5.45 9.08
CA LEU A 214 4.62 -4.92 8.92
C LEU A 214 3.60 -5.72 9.72
N PHE A 215 3.52 -7.03 9.48
CA PHE A 215 2.55 -7.90 10.15
C PHE A 215 2.76 -7.92 11.67
N ASN A 216 4.01 -7.98 12.12
CA ASN A 216 4.33 -7.88 13.54
C ASN A 216 3.94 -6.51 14.12
N SER A 217 4.19 -5.41 13.39
CA SER A 217 3.84 -4.07 13.87
C SER A 217 2.33 -3.89 14.01
N LEU A 218 1.53 -4.50 13.13
CA LEU A 218 0.06 -4.51 13.25
C LEU A 218 -0.39 -5.38 14.44
N SER A 219 0.11 -6.62 14.51
CA SER A 219 -0.26 -7.60 15.53
C SER A 219 0.04 -7.12 16.95
N VAL A 220 1.24 -6.55 17.19
CA VAL A 220 1.63 -6.01 18.51
C VAL A 220 0.71 -4.87 18.97
N GLN A 221 0.05 -4.17 18.04
CA GLN A 221 -0.89 -3.09 18.36
C GLN A 221 -2.36 -3.56 18.38
N GLY A 222 -2.60 -4.87 18.25
CA GLY A 222 -3.94 -5.45 18.17
C GLY A 222 -4.71 -5.05 16.90
N ILE A 223 -4.02 -4.60 15.86
CA ILE A 223 -4.64 -4.13 14.62
C ILE A 223 -4.73 -5.31 13.64
N HIS A 224 -5.94 -5.61 13.18
CA HIS A 224 -6.20 -6.69 12.23
C HIS A 224 -6.97 -6.20 11.00
N TYR A 225 -6.61 -6.70 9.82
CA TYR A 225 -7.30 -6.43 8.56
C TYR A 225 -7.71 -7.73 7.90
N ASP A 226 -8.96 -7.81 7.45
CA ASP A 226 -9.48 -8.96 6.70
C ASP A 226 -8.77 -9.08 5.34
N ARG A 227 -8.42 -7.95 4.72
CA ARG A 227 -7.77 -7.90 3.39
C ARG A 227 -6.57 -6.98 3.38
N ILE A 228 -5.43 -7.47 2.90
CA ILE A 228 -4.21 -6.69 2.70
C ILE A 228 -3.81 -6.72 1.22
N LEU A 229 -3.89 -5.57 0.57
CA LEU A 229 -3.54 -5.35 -0.83
C LEU A 229 -2.07 -4.93 -0.93
N LEU A 230 -1.22 -5.80 -1.45
CA LEU A 230 0.21 -5.53 -1.64
C LEU A 230 0.44 -4.90 -3.02
N VAL A 231 0.60 -3.59 -3.02
CA VAL A 231 0.80 -2.77 -4.23
C VAL A 231 2.26 -2.37 -4.27
N HIS A 232 3.09 -3.29 -4.75
CA HIS A 232 4.54 -3.10 -4.88
C HIS A 232 5.16 -4.08 -5.87
N CYS A 233 6.37 -3.77 -6.33
CA CYS A 233 7.19 -4.71 -7.08
C CYS A 233 7.51 -5.95 -6.23
N ARG A 234 7.71 -7.08 -6.89
CA ARG A 234 8.02 -8.37 -6.25
C ARG A 234 9.25 -9.01 -6.90
N CYS A 235 10.09 -8.19 -7.53
CA CYS A 235 11.31 -8.60 -8.22
C CYS A 235 12.52 -8.70 -7.28
N ALA A 236 13.55 -9.39 -7.74
CA ALA A 236 14.83 -9.43 -7.04
C ALA A 236 15.51 -8.05 -7.14
N ALA A 237 16.10 -7.57 -6.05
CA ALA A 237 16.75 -6.26 -6.00
C ALA A 237 17.83 -6.10 -7.09
N ILE A 238 18.64 -7.13 -7.29
CA ILE A 238 19.70 -7.15 -8.31
C ILE A 238 19.10 -7.08 -9.71
N SER A 239 18.03 -7.82 -9.98
CA SER A 239 17.37 -7.82 -11.29
C SER A 239 16.77 -6.45 -11.62
N ALA A 240 16.20 -5.76 -10.63
CA ALA A 240 15.67 -4.41 -10.82
C ALA A 240 16.78 -3.40 -11.13
N VAL A 241 17.89 -3.44 -10.37
CA VAL A 241 19.05 -2.56 -10.61
C VAL A 241 19.65 -2.77 -12.00
N LEU A 242 19.73 -4.03 -12.45
CA LEU A 242 20.24 -4.38 -13.78
C LEU A 242 19.21 -4.21 -14.91
N ARG A 243 17.98 -3.76 -14.62
CA ARG A 243 16.86 -3.65 -15.58
C ARG A 243 16.57 -4.97 -16.32
N ARG A 244 16.66 -6.09 -15.59
CA ARG A 244 16.42 -7.45 -16.08
C ARG A 244 15.15 -8.08 -15.51
N ALA A 245 14.50 -7.41 -14.55
CA ALA A 245 13.25 -7.90 -14.02
C ALA A 245 12.15 -7.76 -15.09
N PRO A 246 11.36 -8.81 -15.35
CA PRO A 246 10.21 -8.69 -16.24
C PRO A 246 9.16 -7.76 -15.64
N VAL A 247 8.46 -7.04 -16.51
CA VAL A 247 7.46 -6.04 -16.13
C VAL A 247 6.06 -6.66 -16.19
N TYR A 248 5.23 -6.33 -15.20
CA TYR A 248 3.84 -6.75 -15.11
C TYR A 248 2.92 -5.54 -15.02
N HIS A 249 1.90 -5.54 -15.88
CA HIS A 249 0.80 -4.58 -15.85
C HIS A 249 -0.43 -5.26 -15.26
N ALA A 250 -0.88 -4.77 -14.10
CA ALA A 250 -2.08 -5.30 -13.48
C ALA A 250 -3.31 -5.02 -14.37
N PRO A 251 -4.18 -6.03 -14.62
CA PRO A 251 -5.34 -5.85 -15.49
C PRO A 251 -6.28 -4.76 -14.95
N THR A 252 -6.75 -3.91 -15.85
CA THR A 252 -7.78 -2.93 -15.53
C THR A 252 -9.16 -3.49 -15.86
N THR A 253 -10.08 -3.43 -14.92
CA THR A 253 -11.48 -3.77 -15.17
C THR A 253 -12.08 -2.67 -16.06
N PRO A 254 -12.68 -2.99 -17.23
CA PRO A 254 -13.40 -2.00 -18.01
C PRO A 254 -14.56 -1.46 -17.18
N ILE A 255 -14.66 -0.12 -17.10
CA ILE A 255 -15.84 0.52 -16.53
C ILE A 255 -16.97 0.25 -17.51
N ILE A 256 -17.89 -0.65 -17.17
CA ILE A 256 -19.14 -0.79 -17.91
C ILE A 256 -19.90 0.52 -17.68
N GLN A 257 -19.82 1.44 -18.65
CA GLN A 257 -20.76 2.53 -18.76
C GLN A 257 -22.11 1.90 -19.12
N HIS A 258 -22.94 1.60 -18.12
CA HIS A 258 -24.37 1.49 -18.39
C HIS A 258 -24.84 2.91 -18.70
N GLY A 259 -25.06 3.16 -19.99
CA GLY A 259 -25.47 4.45 -20.52
C GLY A 259 -26.85 4.88 -20.02
N ALA A 260 -26.97 6.21 -19.92
CA ALA A 260 -28.15 7.08 -19.94
C ALA A 260 -29.48 6.53 -19.42
#